data_AF-A0A6G2QVT9-F1
#
_entry.id   AF-A0A6G2QVT9-F1
#
_cell.length_a   1.000
_cell.length_b   1.000
_cell.length_c   1.000
_cell.angle_alpha   90.00
_cell.angle_beta   90.00
_cell.angle_gamma   90.00
#
_symmetry.space_group_name_H-M   'P 1'
#
loop_
_entity.id
_entity.type
_entity.pdbx_description
1 polymer ?
#
loop_
_entity_poly.entity_id
_entity_poly.type
_entity_poly.pdbx_seq_one_letter_code
_entity_poly.pdbx_strand_id
1 'polypeptide(L)'
;EARQARARHGIPEGALADADARHPLTLRLYAEVRAALTGPPHDTASDTTAPGSPDPDVPVDRDQVLTAHLDLTCLRIATRLAERNGLRGSAVRRLAARVAGQVHEAARRSIGTGQGGLDAEAFAEVFGWQTAPDRLGGGPGWAPAVLAEGLFVPAGTGYRFAHEELADWLQGIHLDLDGALRALVHDHRAPRHTDPVPHHRAGPVVQALLHLARQHGTGRLASRLADLTHALDADPDAWWAARLLTTTLTRVPDAAPYTDVLRLLADRVVAWREQ
;
A
#
# COMPACT_ATOMS: atom_id res chain seq x y z
N GLU A 1 -3.98 3.41 -26.22
CA GLU A 1 -3.15 2.63 -25.27
C GLU A 1 -3.91 2.18 -24.02
N ALA A 2 -4.37 3.07 -23.13
CA ALA A 2 -5.08 2.67 -21.90
C ALA A 2 -6.29 1.73 -22.12
N ARG A 3 -7.17 2.05 -23.07
CA ARG A 3 -8.30 1.17 -23.46
C ARG A 3 -7.85 -0.21 -23.93
N GLN A 4 -6.74 -0.28 -24.69
CA GLN A 4 -6.20 -1.54 -25.18
C GLN A 4 -5.56 -2.37 -24.05
N ALA A 5 -4.90 -1.73 -23.09
CA ALA A 5 -4.38 -2.40 -21.90
C ALA A 5 -5.51 -3.03 -21.07
N ARG A 6 -6.60 -2.29 -20.80
CA ARG A 6 -7.80 -2.82 -20.12
C ARG A 6 -8.39 -4.02 -20.86
N ALA A 7 -8.54 -3.92 -22.19
CA ALA A 7 -9.08 -5.00 -23.02
C ALA A 7 -8.23 -6.28 -22.95
N ARG A 8 -6.89 -6.17 -22.95
CA ARG A 8 -6.00 -7.33 -22.77
C ARG A 8 -6.18 -8.04 -21.42
N HIS A 9 -6.54 -7.28 -20.39
CA HIS A 9 -6.84 -7.79 -19.05
C HIS A 9 -8.33 -8.18 -18.88
N GLY A 10 -9.15 -8.07 -19.93
CA GLY A 10 -10.58 -8.38 -19.88
C GLY A 10 -11.40 -7.46 -18.97
N ILE A 11 -10.91 -6.26 -18.65
CA ILE A 11 -11.53 -5.31 -17.71
C ILE A 11 -12.60 -4.47 -18.41
N PRO A 12 -13.87 -4.48 -17.94
CA PRO A 12 -14.93 -3.64 -18.49
C PRO A 12 -14.64 -2.14 -18.36
N GLU A 13 -15.22 -1.35 -19.25
CA GLU A 13 -15.21 0.10 -19.11
C GLU A 13 -16.05 0.52 -17.89
N GLY A 14 -15.63 1.56 -17.17
CA GLY A 14 -16.27 2.01 -15.93
C GLY A 14 -15.95 1.18 -14.70
N ALA A 15 -15.31 0.00 -14.83
CA ALA A 15 -15.00 -0.86 -13.68
C ALA A 15 -13.96 -0.29 -12.70
N LEU A 16 -13.10 0.61 -13.17
CA LEU A 16 -12.09 1.30 -12.38
C LEU A 16 -12.29 2.81 -12.47
N ALA A 17 -12.00 3.53 -11.38
CA ALA A 17 -11.95 4.99 -11.39
C ALA A 17 -11.03 5.51 -12.50
N ASP A 18 -11.38 6.63 -13.13
CA ASP A 18 -10.68 7.14 -14.33
C ASP A 18 -9.19 7.38 -14.10
N ALA A 19 -8.82 7.85 -12.91
CA ALA A 19 -7.42 8.06 -12.50
C ALA A 19 -6.62 6.73 -12.45
N ASP A 20 -7.29 5.61 -12.20
CA ASP A 20 -6.69 4.29 -11.99
C ASP A 20 -6.83 3.37 -13.21
N ALA A 21 -7.73 3.68 -14.13
CA ALA A 21 -8.01 2.92 -15.35
C ALA A 21 -6.81 2.79 -16.32
N ARG A 22 -5.71 3.50 -16.06
CA ARG A 22 -4.45 3.44 -16.84
C ARG A 22 -3.28 2.89 -16.05
N HIS A 23 -3.45 2.61 -14.76
CA HIS A 23 -2.35 2.29 -13.87
C HIS A 23 -1.91 0.82 -14.04
N PRO A 24 -0.68 0.53 -14.51
CA PRO A 24 -0.31 -0.82 -14.94
C PRO A 24 -0.44 -1.88 -13.85
N LEU A 25 -0.01 -1.57 -12.61
CA LEU A 25 -0.14 -2.50 -11.50
C LEU A 25 -1.62 -2.74 -11.17
N THR A 26 -2.42 -1.68 -11.08
CA THR A 26 -3.85 -1.76 -10.73
C THR A 26 -4.61 -2.63 -11.72
N LEU A 27 -4.36 -2.47 -13.02
CA LEU A 27 -4.97 -3.30 -14.06
C LEU A 27 -4.62 -4.79 -13.87
N ARG A 28 -3.35 -5.10 -13.59
CA ARG A 28 -2.93 -6.49 -13.37
C ARG A 28 -3.56 -7.09 -12.11
N LEU A 29 -3.47 -6.40 -10.98
CA LEU A 29 -4.01 -6.89 -9.70
C LEU A 29 -5.54 -7.06 -9.77
N TYR A 30 -6.25 -6.11 -10.38
CA TYR A 30 -7.69 -6.20 -10.56
C TYR A 30 -8.10 -7.36 -11.47
N ALA A 31 -7.33 -7.63 -12.53
CA ALA A 31 -7.56 -8.79 -13.38
C ALA A 31 -7.38 -10.11 -12.63
N GLU A 32 -6.35 -10.21 -11.77
CA GLU A 32 -6.12 -11.38 -10.92
C GLU A 32 -7.26 -11.60 -9.92
N VAL A 33 -7.76 -10.52 -9.30
CA VAL A 33 -8.92 -10.57 -8.39
C VAL A 33 -10.17 -11.03 -9.13
N ARG A 34 -10.46 -10.46 -10.30
CA ARG A 34 -11.64 -10.85 -11.08
C ARG A 34 -11.58 -12.30 -11.53
N ALA A 35 -10.41 -12.77 -11.99
CA ALA A 35 -10.23 -14.17 -12.38
C ALA A 35 -10.49 -15.14 -11.23
N ALA A 36 -10.12 -14.77 -10.00
CA ALA A 36 -10.40 -15.56 -8.81
C ALA A 36 -11.89 -15.59 -8.44
N LEU A 37 -12.62 -14.49 -8.66
CA LEU A 37 -14.07 -14.41 -8.41
C LEU A 37 -14.89 -15.17 -9.47
N THR A 38 -14.42 -15.24 -10.71
CA THR A 38 -15.08 -15.94 -11.82
C THR A 38 -14.67 -17.42 -11.97
N GLY A 39 -14.05 -18.01 -10.94
CA GLY A 39 -13.65 -19.42 -10.94
C GLY A 39 -14.81 -20.41 -11.15
N PRO A 40 -14.54 -21.72 -11.32
CA PRO A 40 -15.57 -22.70 -11.62
C PRO A 40 -16.71 -22.61 -10.59
N PRO A 41 -17.98 -22.70 -11.02
CA PRO A 41 -19.11 -22.62 -10.10
C PRO A 41 -18.94 -23.70 -9.04
N HIS A 42 -18.67 -23.27 -7.81
CA HIS A 42 -18.84 -24.16 -6.67
C HIS A 42 -20.34 -24.33 -6.48
N ASP A 43 -20.80 -25.58 -6.37
CA ASP A 43 -22.17 -25.97 -6.03
C ASP A 43 -22.54 -25.49 -4.63
N THR A 44 -22.67 -24.18 -4.49
CA THR A 44 -23.30 -23.53 -3.37
C THR A 44 -24.15 -22.44 -3.98
N ALA A 45 -25.41 -22.80 -4.27
CA ALA A 45 -26.50 -21.83 -4.20
C ALA A 45 -26.49 -21.26 -2.78
N SER A 46 -25.71 -20.21 -2.58
CA SER A 46 -25.79 -19.35 -1.42
C SER A 46 -26.07 -17.97 -1.99
N ASP A 47 -27.35 -17.63 -2.02
CA ASP A 47 -27.79 -16.24 -1.94
C ASP A 47 -27.04 -15.62 -0.77
N THR A 48 -25.98 -14.88 -1.08
CA THR A 48 -25.29 -14.08 -0.09
C THR A 48 -24.72 -12.88 -0.83
N THR A 49 -25.57 -11.88 -1.02
CA THR A 49 -25.13 -10.49 -1.01
C THR A 49 -24.41 -10.30 0.32
N ALA A 50 -23.09 -10.46 0.32
CA ALA A 50 -22.29 -10.18 1.49
C ALA A 50 -22.53 -8.71 1.87
N PRO A 51 -22.75 -8.39 3.14
CA PRO A 51 -22.84 -6.99 3.57
C PRO A 51 -21.53 -6.29 3.17
N GLY A 52 -21.60 -5.32 2.25
CA GLY A 52 -20.43 -4.62 1.73
C GLY A 52 -19.90 -5.09 0.37
N SER A 53 -20.63 -5.95 -0.38
CA SER A 53 -20.38 -6.08 -1.82
C SER A 53 -20.50 -4.69 -2.47
N PRO A 54 -19.47 -4.19 -3.17
CA PRO A 54 -19.53 -2.87 -3.78
C PRO A 54 -20.71 -2.82 -4.75
N ASP A 55 -21.42 -1.69 -4.72
CA ASP A 55 -22.47 -1.40 -5.70
C ASP A 55 -21.88 -1.61 -7.11
N PRO A 56 -22.46 -2.49 -7.95
CA PRO A 56 -21.90 -2.82 -9.26
C PRO A 56 -21.69 -1.60 -10.16
N ASP A 57 -22.36 -0.48 -9.86
CA ASP A 57 -22.27 0.76 -10.63
C ASP A 57 -21.19 1.73 -10.13
N VAL A 58 -20.54 1.47 -8.98
CA VAL A 58 -19.47 2.33 -8.44
C VAL A 58 -18.11 1.83 -8.94
N PRO A 59 -17.34 2.67 -9.66
CA PRO A 59 -16.01 2.31 -10.12
C PRO A 59 -15.07 1.98 -8.94
N VAL A 60 -14.31 0.90 -9.08
CA VAL A 60 -13.36 0.47 -8.05
C VAL A 60 -12.11 1.36 -8.09
N ASP A 61 -11.72 1.90 -6.94
CA ASP A 61 -10.49 2.69 -6.82
C ASP A 61 -9.26 1.81 -6.53
N ARG A 62 -8.07 2.41 -6.59
CA ARG A 62 -6.82 1.70 -6.31
C ARG A 62 -6.71 1.11 -4.91
N ASP A 63 -7.24 1.77 -3.89
CA ASP A 63 -7.18 1.31 -2.49
C ASP A 63 -7.99 0.01 -2.31
N GLN A 64 -9.16 -0.04 -2.96
CA GLN A 64 -10.00 -1.22 -3.02
C GLN A 64 -9.34 -2.37 -3.80
N VAL A 65 -8.66 -2.08 -4.92
CA VAL A 65 -7.90 -3.10 -5.66
C VAL A 65 -6.77 -3.68 -4.82
N LEU A 66 -5.99 -2.84 -4.13
CA LEU A 66 -4.89 -3.29 -3.27
C LEU A 66 -5.40 -4.13 -2.10
N THR A 67 -6.51 -3.71 -1.47
CA THR A 67 -7.17 -4.46 -0.39
C THR A 67 -7.63 -5.83 -0.89
N ALA A 68 -8.38 -5.88 -1.98
CA ALA A 68 -8.90 -7.15 -2.53
C ALA A 68 -7.78 -8.09 -2.97
N HIS A 69 -6.70 -7.55 -3.54
CA HIS A 69 -5.53 -8.34 -3.92
C HIS A 69 -4.78 -8.90 -2.70
N LEU A 70 -4.63 -8.11 -1.62
CA LEU A 70 -4.02 -8.58 -0.38
C LEU A 70 -4.85 -9.71 0.24
N ASP A 71 -6.18 -9.57 0.30
CA ASP A 71 -7.08 -10.60 0.81
C ASP A 71 -7.01 -11.89 -0.01
N LEU A 72 -7.03 -11.78 -1.34
CA LEU A 72 -6.87 -12.91 -2.24
C LEU A 72 -5.53 -13.63 -2.01
N THR A 73 -4.44 -12.88 -1.88
CA THR A 73 -3.10 -13.45 -1.68
C THR A 73 -3.01 -14.14 -0.31
N CYS A 74 -3.55 -13.53 0.75
CA CYS A 74 -3.62 -14.14 2.07
C CYS A 74 -4.46 -15.44 2.07
N LEU A 75 -5.55 -15.46 1.31
CA LEU A 75 -6.37 -16.66 1.13
C LEU A 75 -5.64 -17.77 0.37
N ARG A 76 -4.88 -17.44 -0.69
CA ARG A 76 -4.06 -18.41 -1.43
C ARG A 76 -2.97 -19.01 -0.54
N ILE A 77 -2.24 -18.19 0.20
CA ILE A 77 -1.24 -18.64 1.17
C ILE A 77 -1.89 -19.56 2.21
N ALA A 78 -3.03 -19.15 2.78
CA ALA A 78 -3.77 -19.95 3.75
C ALA A 78 -4.26 -21.28 3.17
N THR A 79 -4.72 -21.31 1.93
CA THR A 79 -5.17 -22.53 1.25
C THR A 79 -4.00 -23.51 1.09
N ARG A 80 -2.85 -23.02 0.63
CA ARG A 80 -1.62 -23.81 0.48
C ARG A 80 -1.12 -24.39 1.82
N LEU A 81 -1.21 -23.59 2.89
CA LEU A 81 -0.89 -24.04 4.24
C LEU A 81 -1.93 -25.04 4.77
N ALA A 82 -3.21 -24.84 4.46
CA ALA A 82 -4.30 -25.71 4.88
C ALA A 82 -4.22 -27.10 4.24
N GLU A 83 -3.87 -27.19 2.96
CA GLU A 83 -3.67 -28.46 2.24
C GLU A 83 -2.63 -29.35 2.93
N ARG A 84 -1.53 -28.77 3.40
CA ARG A 84 -0.47 -29.48 4.13
C ARG A 84 -0.92 -30.00 5.51
N ASN A 85 -1.96 -29.40 6.08
CA ASN A 85 -2.44 -29.66 7.45
C ASN A 85 -3.84 -30.31 7.48
N GLY A 86 -4.44 -30.60 6.32
CA GLY A 86 -5.80 -31.15 6.22
C GLY A 86 -6.91 -30.21 6.70
N LEU A 87 -6.67 -28.90 6.75
CA LEU A 87 -7.66 -27.92 7.22
C LEU A 87 -8.68 -27.57 6.12
N ARG A 88 -9.95 -27.34 6.50
CA ARG A 88 -11.03 -27.02 5.55
C ARG A 88 -11.98 -25.94 6.07
N GLY A 89 -12.71 -25.31 5.15
CA GLY A 89 -13.79 -24.37 5.45
C GLY A 89 -13.36 -23.19 6.32
N SER A 90 -14.03 -22.99 7.46
CA SER A 90 -13.80 -21.84 8.35
C SER A 90 -12.36 -21.78 8.92
N ALA A 91 -11.67 -22.91 9.01
CA ALA A 91 -10.27 -22.96 9.44
C ALA A 91 -9.33 -22.26 8.45
N VAL A 92 -9.62 -22.35 7.15
CA VAL A 92 -8.88 -21.66 6.08
C VAL A 92 -9.08 -20.15 6.20
N ARG A 93 -10.32 -19.70 6.44
CA ARG A 93 -10.60 -18.26 6.65
C ARG A 93 -9.87 -17.69 7.87
N ARG A 94 -9.87 -18.41 9.00
CA ARG A 94 -9.09 -18.00 10.19
C ARG A 94 -7.59 -18.00 9.92
N LEU A 95 -7.10 -18.93 9.10
CA LEU A 95 -5.70 -18.94 8.69
C LEU A 95 -5.37 -17.75 7.78
N ALA A 96 -6.23 -17.40 6.83
CA ALA A 96 -6.08 -16.21 5.98
C ALA A 96 -6.00 -14.93 6.82
N ALA A 97 -6.87 -14.77 7.83
CA ALA A 97 -6.80 -13.64 8.76
C ALA A 97 -5.47 -13.58 9.55
N ARG A 98 -4.94 -14.73 9.98
CA ARG A 98 -3.61 -14.79 10.62
C ARG A 98 -2.48 -14.46 9.66
N VAL A 99 -2.55 -14.92 8.41
CA VAL A 99 -1.59 -14.57 7.36
C VAL A 99 -1.60 -13.06 7.12
N ALA A 100 -2.79 -12.45 6.97
CA ALA A 100 -2.92 -11.01 6.83
C ALA A 100 -2.27 -10.27 8.01
N GLY A 101 -2.53 -10.71 9.26
CA GLY A 101 -1.88 -10.15 10.44
C GLY A 101 -0.34 -10.22 10.39
N GLN A 102 0.25 -11.31 9.89
CA GLN A 102 1.70 -11.40 9.71
C GLN A 102 2.24 -10.54 8.58
N VAL A 103 1.47 -10.36 7.51
CA VAL A 103 1.83 -9.46 6.41
C VAL A 103 1.84 -8.00 6.88
N HIS A 104 0.86 -7.60 7.70
CA HIS A 104 0.87 -6.28 8.36
C HIS A 104 2.06 -6.12 9.33
N GLU A 105 2.42 -7.16 10.08
CA GLU A 105 3.60 -7.14 10.95
C GLU A 105 4.90 -7.01 10.14
N ALA A 106 5.02 -7.75 9.03
CA ALA A 106 6.14 -7.63 8.09
C ALA A 106 6.27 -6.20 7.54
N ALA A 107 5.14 -5.58 7.15
CA ALA A 107 5.14 -4.20 6.69
C ALA A 107 5.59 -3.23 7.78
N ARG A 108 5.10 -3.36 9.00
CA ARG A 108 5.50 -2.53 10.15
C ARG A 108 7.01 -2.61 10.40
N ARG A 109 7.58 -3.82 10.39
CA ARG A 109 9.03 -4.02 10.58
C ARG A 109 9.86 -3.48 9.42
N SER A 110 9.34 -3.50 8.20
CA SER A 110 10.04 -3.01 7.00
C SER A 110 10.26 -1.49 6.99
N ILE A 111 9.51 -0.72 7.80
CA ILE A 111 9.68 0.74 7.93
C ILE A 111 11.02 1.10 8.63
N GLY A 112 11.50 0.24 9.53
CA GLY A 112 12.67 0.51 10.37
C GLY A 112 14.03 0.20 9.72
N THR A 113 14.06 -0.67 8.71
CA THR A 113 15.30 -1.31 8.21
C THR A 113 16.09 -0.49 7.17
N GLY A 114 15.57 0.66 6.73
CA GLY A 114 16.29 1.58 5.83
C GLY A 114 16.47 1.13 4.37
N GLN A 115 15.90 -0.02 3.98
CA GLN A 115 15.86 -0.52 2.59
C GLN A 115 14.44 -0.94 2.15
N GLY A 116 13.40 -0.63 2.94
CA GLY A 116 12.01 -0.95 2.60
C GLY A 116 11.68 -2.45 2.56
N GLY A 117 12.50 -3.29 3.20
CA GLY A 117 12.35 -4.74 3.27
C GLY A 117 12.76 -5.32 4.62
N LEU A 118 12.66 -6.63 4.78
CA LEU A 118 13.10 -7.37 5.96
C LEU A 118 14.47 -7.99 5.70
N ASP A 119 15.35 -7.99 6.70
CA ASP A 119 16.50 -8.90 6.65
C ASP A 119 16.05 -10.36 6.79
N ALA A 120 16.98 -11.30 6.58
CA ALA A 120 16.66 -12.73 6.63
C ALA A 120 16.17 -13.19 8.00
N GLU A 121 16.65 -12.58 9.09
CA GLU A 121 16.29 -12.92 10.47
C GLU A 121 14.87 -12.46 10.78
N ALA A 122 14.56 -11.18 10.55
CA ALA A 122 13.24 -10.62 10.72
C ALA A 122 12.19 -11.33 9.84
N PHE A 123 12.54 -11.72 8.61
CA PHE A 123 11.65 -12.52 7.76
C PHE A 123 11.37 -13.91 8.37
N ALA A 124 12.40 -14.57 8.89
CA ALA A 124 12.28 -15.86 9.56
C ALA A 124 11.42 -15.77 10.83
N GLU A 125 11.55 -14.70 11.62
CA GLU A 125 10.74 -14.48 12.82
C GLU A 125 9.26 -14.25 12.52
N VAL A 126 8.94 -13.60 11.40
CA VAL A 126 7.56 -13.31 11.03
C VAL A 126 6.87 -14.55 10.46
N PHE A 127 7.52 -15.28 9.54
CA PHE A 127 6.87 -16.36 8.79
C PHE A 127 7.33 -17.78 9.16
N GLY A 128 8.53 -17.96 9.70
CA GLY A 128 9.10 -19.26 10.03
C GLY A 128 9.47 -20.10 8.80
N TRP A 129 10.69 -20.66 8.79
CA TRP A 129 11.18 -21.51 7.69
C TRP A 129 10.71 -22.96 7.81
N GLN A 130 11.07 -23.63 8.90
CA GLN A 130 10.70 -25.02 9.17
C GLN A 130 9.45 -25.10 10.03
N THR A 131 9.34 -24.21 11.02
CA THR A 131 8.23 -24.15 11.98
C THR A 131 7.68 -22.75 12.03
N ALA A 132 6.36 -22.61 11.99
CA ALA A 132 5.70 -21.32 12.20
C ALA A 132 5.80 -20.93 13.69
N PRO A 133 5.97 -19.63 14.01
CA PRO A 133 5.95 -19.16 15.40
C PRO A 133 4.76 -19.68 16.20
N ASP A 134 4.95 -20.01 17.48
CA ASP A 134 3.89 -20.58 18.34
C ASP A 134 2.65 -19.69 18.44
N ARG A 135 2.85 -18.36 18.41
CA ARG A 135 1.77 -17.35 18.35
C ARG A 135 0.84 -17.51 17.12
N LEU A 136 1.30 -18.21 16.09
CA LEU A 136 0.53 -18.56 14.90
C LEU A 136 -0.11 -19.94 14.98
N GLY A 137 -0.06 -20.61 16.13
CA GLY A 137 -0.58 -21.95 16.35
C GLY A 137 0.40 -23.07 15.96
N GLY A 138 1.68 -22.74 15.74
CA GLY A 138 2.72 -23.70 15.38
C GLY A 138 2.52 -24.36 14.01
N GLY A 139 3.20 -25.48 13.79
CA GLY A 139 3.10 -26.27 12.56
C GLY A 139 4.15 -25.90 11.51
N PRO A 140 3.99 -26.34 10.25
CA PRO A 140 4.98 -26.13 9.19
C PRO A 140 5.22 -24.64 8.95
N GLY A 141 6.48 -24.25 8.70
CA GLY A 141 6.86 -22.88 8.42
C GLY A 141 6.11 -22.27 7.22
N TRP A 142 5.76 -20.98 7.34
CA TRP A 142 4.94 -20.27 6.35
C TRP A 142 5.79 -19.60 5.26
N ALA A 143 7.09 -19.38 5.50
CA ALA A 143 7.98 -18.71 4.55
C ALA A 143 7.92 -19.30 3.13
N PRO A 144 7.99 -20.64 2.92
CA PRO A 144 7.88 -21.20 1.57
C PRO A 144 6.54 -20.91 0.88
N ALA A 145 5.43 -20.87 1.63
CA ALA A 145 4.12 -20.59 1.07
C ALA A 145 3.99 -19.11 0.66
N VAL A 146 4.49 -18.20 1.50
CA VAL A 146 4.51 -16.75 1.21
C VAL A 146 5.34 -16.44 -0.03
N LEU A 147 6.51 -17.07 -0.17
CA LEU A 147 7.38 -16.92 -1.34
C LEU A 147 6.77 -17.55 -2.60
N ALA A 148 6.10 -18.70 -2.46
CA ALA A 148 5.46 -19.37 -3.59
C ALA A 148 4.27 -18.60 -4.17
N GLU A 149 3.53 -17.86 -3.33
CA GLU A 149 2.48 -16.94 -3.79
C GLU A 149 3.04 -15.59 -4.26
N GLY A 150 4.36 -15.40 -4.23
CA GLY A 150 5.02 -14.23 -4.80
C GLY A 150 4.74 -12.92 -4.06
N LEU A 151 4.25 -12.98 -2.81
CA LEU A 151 4.01 -11.77 -2.02
C LEU A 151 5.32 -11.09 -1.62
N PHE A 152 6.33 -11.89 -1.29
CA PHE A 152 7.70 -11.47 -1.02
C PHE A 152 8.66 -12.09 -2.04
N VAL A 153 9.73 -11.37 -2.33
CA VAL A 153 10.83 -11.82 -3.18
C VAL A 153 12.17 -11.59 -2.48
N PRO A 154 13.19 -12.44 -2.72
CA PRO A 154 14.54 -12.18 -2.27
C PRO A 154 15.07 -10.84 -2.79
N ALA A 155 15.73 -10.07 -1.94
CA ALA A 155 16.36 -8.81 -2.29
C ALA A 155 17.63 -8.60 -1.45
N GLY A 156 18.79 -8.67 -2.11
CA GLY A 156 20.08 -8.61 -1.42
C GLY A 156 20.22 -9.77 -0.42
N THR A 157 20.46 -9.44 0.84
CA THR A 157 20.58 -10.39 1.96
C THR A 157 19.25 -10.69 2.66
N GLY A 158 18.15 -10.11 2.18
CA GLY A 158 16.83 -10.19 2.82
C GLY A 158 15.69 -10.39 1.84
N TYR A 159 14.53 -9.89 2.21
CA TYR A 159 13.26 -10.06 1.50
C TYR A 159 12.50 -8.74 1.43
N ARG A 160 11.85 -8.48 0.30
CA ARG A 160 10.96 -7.33 0.15
C ARG A 160 9.65 -7.75 -0.48
N PHE A 161 8.63 -6.91 -0.35
CA PHE A 161 7.39 -7.08 -1.11
C PHE A 161 7.70 -7.09 -2.61
N ALA A 162 7.04 -7.98 -3.35
CA ALA A 162 7.23 -8.10 -4.80
C ALA A 162 6.82 -6.82 -5.56
N HIS A 163 5.86 -6.09 -5.01
CA HIS A 163 5.36 -4.85 -5.58
C HIS A 163 5.64 -3.71 -4.60
N GLU A 164 6.46 -2.76 -5.04
CA GLU A 164 6.82 -1.58 -4.26
C GLU A 164 5.58 -0.78 -3.86
N GLU A 165 4.64 -0.56 -4.78
CA GLU A 165 3.41 0.18 -4.45
C GLU A 165 2.52 -0.54 -3.42
N LEU A 166 2.48 -1.87 -3.43
CA LEU A 166 1.78 -2.64 -2.38
C LEU A 166 2.50 -2.49 -1.04
N ALA A 167 3.84 -2.50 -1.06
CA ALA A 167 4.67 -2.25 0.11
C ALA A 167 4.39 -0.85 0.68
N ASP A 168 4.45 0.17 -0.16
CA ASP A 168 4.21 1.56 0.21
C ASP A 168 2.84 1.75 0.82
N TRP A 169 1.82 1.17 0.18
CA TRP A 169 0.43 1.25 0.65
C TRP A 169 0.29 0.61 2.03
N LEU A 170 0.81 -0.61 2.21
CA LEU A 170 0.69 -1.33 3.46
C LEU A 170 1.55 -0.72 4.59
N GLN A 171 2.74 -0.23 4.26
CA GLN A 171 3.61 0.48 5.19
C GLN A 171 3.03 1.82 5.59
N GLY A 172 2.41 2.56 4.66
CA GLY A 172 1.74 3.84 4.92
C GLY A 172 0.61 3.72 5.94
N ILE A 173 -0.09 2.58 6.00
CA ILE A 173 -1.10 2.29 7.03
C ILE A 173 -0.49 2.24 8.44
N HIS A 174 0.75 1.77 8.58
CA HIS A 174 1.44 1.61 9.87
C HIS A 174 2.40 2.74 10.21
N LEU A 175 2.59 3.70 9.30
CA LEU A 175 3.53 4.79 9.48
C LEU A 175 2.98 5.78 10.53
N ASP A 176 3.78 6.09 11.55
CA ASP A 176 3.54 7.26 12.40
C ASP A 176 3.85 8.53 11.60
N LEU A 177 2.86 9.00 10.83
CA LEU A 177 3.00 10.15 9.95
C LEU A 177 3.34 11.43 10.73
N ASP A 178 2.74 11.62 11.91
CA ASP A 178 2.96 12.82 12.71
C ASP A 178 4.37 12.83 13.31
N GLY A 179 4.84 11.68 13.83
CA GLY A 179 6.21 11.51 14.27
C GLY A 179 7.21 11.68 13.12
N ALA A 180 6.93 11.10 11.96
CA ALA A 180 7.78 11.20 10.77
C ALA A 180 7.87 12.65 10.26
N LEU A 181 6.75 13.33 10.04
CA LEU A 181 6.75 14.73 9.59
C LEU A 181 7.39 15.66 10.62
N ARG A 182 7.16 15.44 11.93
CA ARG A 182 7.80 16.22 12.98
C ARG A 182 9.32 16.08 12.94
N ALA A 183 9.84 14.86 12.79
CA ALA A 183 11.28 14.64 12.65
C ALA A 183 11.84 15.35 11.40
N LEU A 184 11.12 15.30 10.27
CA LEU A 184 11.55 15.92 9.02
C LEU A 184 11.52 17.46 9.04
N VAL A 185 10.45 18.04 9.59
CA VAL A 185 10.23 19.50 9.59
C VAL A 185 11.04 20.18 10.69
N HIS A 186 11.15 19.56 11.88
CA HIS A 186 11.72 20.22 13.06
C HIS A 186 13.11 19.73 13.48
N ASP A 187 13.56 18.54 13.05
CA ASP A 187 14.87 17.99 13.45
C ASP A 187 15.98 18.30 12.44
N HIS A 188 16.18 19.59 12.15
CA HIS A 188 17.27 20.13 11.32
C HIS A 188 18.68 19.97 11.94
N ARG A 189 18.85 19.14 12.98
CA ARG A 189 20.14 18.93 13.67
C ARG A 189 20.97 17.77 13.11
N ALA A 190 20.47 17.03 12.12
CA ALA A 190 21.32 16.09 11.40
C ALA A 190 22.36 16.85 10.56
N PRO A 191 23.64 16.43 10.53
CA PRO A 191 24.63 17.03 9.64
C PRO A 191 24.10 16.99 8.20
N ARG A 192 24.39 18.04 7.41
CA ARG A 192 23.95 18.31 6.02
C ARG A 192 24.28 17.22 4.97
N HIS A 193 24.67 16.02 5.42
CA HIS A 193 25.06 14.87 4.63
C HIS A 193 24.13 13.66 4.82
N THR A 194 23.05 13.81 5.59
CA THR A 194 22.02 12.77 5.77
C THR A 194 20.77 13.20 5.03
N ASP A 195 20.41 12.49 3.96
CA ASP A 195 19.16 12.74 3.23
C ASP A 195 17.96 12.55 4.18
N PRO A 196 17.21 13.63 4.53
CA PRO A 196 16.23 13.59 5.61
C PRO A 196 15.10 12.60 5.32
N VAL A 197 14.74 12.42 4.04
CA VAL A 197 13.83 11.34 3.60
C VAL A 197 14.55 10.52 2.55
N PRO A 198 15.13 9.35 2.85
CA PRO A 198 15.62 8.48 1.78
C PRO A 198 14.56 8.29 0.69
N HIS A 199 14.91 8.38 -0.59
CA HIS A 199 13.92 8.32 -1.70
C HIS A 199 12.93 7.15 -1.59
N HIS A 200 13.38 6.00 -1.08
CA HIS A 200 12.55 4.81 -0.86
C HIS A 200 11.48 4.96 0.25
N ARG A 201 11.54 6.03 1.08
CA ARG A 201 10.55 6.33 2.13
C ARG A 201 9.48 7.32 1.69
N ALA A 202 9.65 7.98 0.54
CA ALA A 202 8.64 8.93 0.05
C ALA A 202 7.31 8.21 -0.27
N GLY A 203 7.38 6.98 -0.79
CA GLY A 203 6.21 6.16 -1.13
C GLY A 203 5.26 5.90 0.05
N PRO A 204 5.73 5.29 1.16
CA PRO A 204 4.92 5.06 2.35
C PRO A 204 4.36 6.35 2.96
N VAL A 205 5.12 7.45 2.94
CA VAL A 205 4.65 8.75 3.47
C VAL A 205 3.51 9.32 2.61
N VAL A 206 3.60 9.25 1.28
CA VAL A 206 2.50 9.62 0.38
C VAL A 206 1.27 8.76 0.67
N GLN A 207 1.44 7.46 0.85
CA GLN A 207 0.32 6.57 1.15
C GLN A 207 -0.31 6.87 2.51
N ALA A 208 0.48 7.21 3.53
CA ALA A 208 -0.02 7.66 4.81
C ALA A 208 -0.82 8.97 4.71
N LEU A 209 -0.38 9.94 3.89
CA LEU A 209 -1.11 11.18 3.61
C LEU A 209 -2.45 10.92 2.90
N LEU A 210 -2.46 10.04 1.90
CA LEU A 210 -3.68 9.63 1.20
C LEU A 210 -4.64 8.89 2.14
N HIS A 211 -4.12 8.02 3.01
CA HIS A 211 -4.90 7.32 4.02
C HIS A 211 -5.48 8.29 5.07
N LEU A 212 -4.73 9.32 5.47
CA LEU A 212 -5.21 10.38 6.36
C LEU A 212 -6.45 11.07 5.80
N ALA A 213 -6.44 11.42 4.51
CA ALA A 213 -7.62 12.02 3.87
C ALA A 213 -8.82 11.06 3.84
N ARG A 214 -8.59 9.77 3.53
CA ARG A 214 -9.64 8.75 3.48
C ARG A 214 -10.30 8.50 4.86
N GLN A 215 -9.49 8.39 5.91
CA GLN A 215 -9.98 8.00 7.25
C GLN A 215 -10.38 9.17 8.14
N HIS A 216 -9.73 10.33 7.98
CA HIS A 216 -9.88 11.47 8.89
C HIS A 216 -10.31 12.77 8.18
N GLY A 217 -10.61 12.69 6.88
CA GLY A 217 -11.14 13.78 6.09
C GLY A 217 -10.09 14.73 5.50
N THR A 218 -10.54 15.56 4.57
CA THR A 218 -9.70 16.44 3.76
C THR A 218 -9.01 17.54 4.56
N GLY A 219 -9.64 18.05 5.63
CA GLY A 219 -9.09 19.10 6.47
C GLY A 219 -7.78 18.71 7.19
N ARG A 220 -7.66 17.45 7.66
CA ARG A 220 -6.41 16.97 8.27
C ARG A 220 -5.28 16.88 7.25
N LEU A 221 -5.58 16.42 6.04
CA LEU A 221 -4.58 16.41 4.97
C LEU A 221 -4.19 17.84 4.58
N ALA A 222 -5.15 18.77 4.45
CA ALA A 222 -4.87 20.16 4.11
C ALA A 222 -3.90 20.82 5.11
N SER A 223 -4.11 20.58 6.41
CA SER A 223 -3.21 21.03 7.47
C SER A 223 -1.78 20.49 7.28
N ARG A 224 -1.61 19.19 6.99
CA ARG A 224 -0.28 18.60 6.72
C ARG A 224 0.36 19.10 5.43
N LEU A 225 -0.42 19.34 4.37
CA LEU A 225 0.11 19.92 3.13
C LEU A 225 0.54 21.38 3.34
N ALA A 226 -0.16 22.13 4.20
CA ALA A 226 0.28 23.46 4.60
C ALA A 226 1.61 23.39 5.37
N ASP A 227 1.77 22.48 6.34
CA ASP A 227 3.04 22.27 7.05
C ASP A 227 4.20 21.98 6.08
N LEU A 228 3.97 21.13 5.07
CA LEU A 228 4.94 20.82 4.01
C LEU A 228 5.29 22.03 3.13
N THR A 229 4.31 22.90 2.86
CA THR A 229 4.52 24.13 2.09
C THR A 229 5.42 25.09 2.87
N HIS A 230 5.16 25.27 4.17
CA HIS A 230 6.02 26.08 5.04
C HIS A 230 7.44 25.51 5.16
N ALA A 231 7.59 24.18 5.24
CA ALA A 231 8.90 23.55 5.24
C ALA A 231 9.67 23.83 3.94
N LEU A 232 8.98 23.77 2.79
CA LEU A 232 9.55 24.11 1.49
C LEU A 232 9.89 25.62 1.41
N ASP A 233 9.14 26.51 2.06
CA ASP A 233 9.45 27.95 2.18
C ASP A 233 10.71 28.19 3.01
N ALA A 234 10.89 27.44 4.09
CA ALA A 234 12.09 27.52 4.93
C ALA A 234 13.34 26.98 4.23
N ASP A 235 13.20 25.93 3.42
CA ASP A 235 14.28 25.32 2.64
C ASP A 235 13.83 25.02 1.20
N PRO A 236 14.11 25.92 0.25
CA PRO A 236 13.81 25.72 -1.17
C PRO A 236 14.41 24.48 -1.81
N ASP A 237 15.52 23.98 -1.27
CA ASP A 237 16.22 22.79 -1.78
C ASP A 237 15.69 21.49 -1.18
N ALA A 238 14.66 21.56 -0.31
CA ALA A 238 13.98 20.41 0.30
C ALA A 238 13.19 19.59 -0.72
N TRP A 239 13.90 18.79 -1.53
CA TRP A 239 13.33 17.95 -2.58
C TRP A 239 12.19 17.05 -2.06
N TRP A 240 12.30 16.58 -0.82
CA TRP A 240 11.33 15.68 -0.20
C TRP A 240 9.98 16.38 -0.01
N ALA A 241 9.95 17.65 0.41
CA ALA A 241 8.72 18.40 0.61
C ALA A 241 8.00 18.61 -0.73
N ALA A 242 8.75 19.05 -1.76
CA ALA A 242 8.23 19.20 -3.11
C ALA A 242 7.70 17.88 -3.69
N ARG A 243 8.43 16.77 -3.48
CA ARG A 243 8.04 15.43 -3.91
C ARG A 243 6.75 14.96 -3.23
N LEU A 244 6.65 15.11 -1.91
CA LEU A 244 5.47 14.71 -1.13
C LEU A 244 4.23 15.51 -1.54
N LEU A 245 4.36 16.84 -1.66
CA LEU A 245 3.29 17.73 -2.12
C LEU A 245 2.79 17.33 -3.51
N THR A 246 3.70 17.26 -4.49
CA THR A 246 3.36 16.95 -5.88
C THR A 246 2.71 15.57 -6.01
N THR A 247 3.29 14.56 -5.35
CA THR A 247 2.81 13.18 -5.48
C THR A 247 1.48 12.96 -4.76
N THR A 248 1.25 13.65 -3.63
CA THR A 248 -0.02 13.54 -2.90
C THR A 248 -1.13 14.27 -3.65
N LEU A 249 -0.90 15.52 -4.05
CA LEU A 249 -1.92 16.34 -4.74
C LEU A 249 -2.32 15.79 -6.11
N THR A 250 -1.43 15.05 -6.79
CA THR A 250 -1.76 14.38 -8.06
C THR A 250 -2.52 13.06 -7.89
N ARG A 251 -2.61 12.55 -6.65
CA ARG A 251 -3.24 11.26 -6.33
C ARG A 251 -4.51 11.39 -5.49
N VAL A 252 -4.86 12.58 -5.01
CA VAL A 252 -6.17 12.80 -4.38
C VAL A 252 -7.27 12.75 -5.45
N PRO A 253 -8.44 12.15 -5.15
CA PRO A 253 -9.53 12.04 -6.12
C PRO A 253 -10.20 13.40 -6.42
N ASP A 254 -10.19 14.30 -5.44
CA ASP A 254 -10.68 15.68 -5.56
C ASP A 254 -9.66 16.65 -4.96
N ALA A 255 -9.21 17.60 -5.77
CA ALA A 255 -8.25 18.62 -5.37
C ALA A 255 -8.91 19.91 -4.84
N ALA A 256 -10.21 20.10 -5.02
CA ALA A 256 -10.93 21.32 -4.62
C ALA A 256 -10.75 21.67 -3.13
N PRO A 257 -10.74 20.72 -2.18
CA PRO A 257 -10.50 21.01 -0.76
C PRO A 257 -9.11 21.57 -0.44
N TYR A 258 -8.15 21.47 -1.37
CA TYR A 258 -6.76 21.89 -1.18
C TYR A 258 -6.41 23.17 -1.95
N THR A 259 -7.42 23.92 -2.40
CA THR A 259 -7.25 25.13 -3.22
C THR A 259 -6.32 26.15 -2.57
N ASP A 260 -6.39 26.36 -1.25
CA ASP A 260 -5.53 27.34 -0.57
C ASP A 260 -4.05 26.92 -0.59
N VAL A 261 -3.77 25.62 -0.43
CA VAL A 261 -2.41 25.08 -0.60
C VAL A 261 -1.94 25.25 -2.04
N LEU A 262 -2.81 24.97 -3.02
CA LEU A 262 -2.48 25.13 -4.45
C LEU A 262 -2.20 26.59 -4.81
N ARG A 263 -2.89 27.56 -4.22
CA ARG A 263 -2.62 28.99 -4.39
C ARG A 263 -1.24 29.36 -3.86
N LEU A 264 -0.90 28.93 -2.64
CA LEU A 264 0.43 29.16 -2.05
C LEU A 264 1.54 28.62 -2.95
N LEU A 265 1.36 27.41 -3.49
CA LEU A 265 2.33 26.82 -4.42
C LEU A 265 2.41 27.58 -5.76
N ALA A 266 1.28 28.07 -6.28
CA ALA A 266 1.25 28.85 -7.51
C ALA A 266 1.96 30.21 -7.36
N ASP A 267 1.69 30.93 -6.26
CA ASP A 267 2.34 32.20 -5.94
C ASP A 267 3.86 32.03 -5.85
N ARG A 268 4.31 30.91 -5.27
CA ARG A 268 5.74 30.56 -5.22
C ARG A 268 6.35 30.33 -6.60
N VAL A 269 5.68 29.60 -7.49
CA VAL A 269 6.17 29.36 -8.86
C VAL A 269 6.33 30.69 -9.62
N VAL A 270 5.45 31.66 -9.36
CA VAL A 270 5.58 33.02 -9.90
C VAL A 270 6.82 33.72 -9.31
N ALA A 271 6.94 33.75 -7.98
CA ALA A 271 8.07 34.39 -7.30
C ALA A 271 9.44 33.80 -7.69
N TRP A 272 9.52 32.49 -7.96
CA TRP A 272 10.71 31.83 -8.46
C TRP A 272 11.09 32.20 -9.90
N ARG A 273 10.11 32.55 -10.74
CA ARG A 273 10.36 32.97 -12.14
C ARG A 273 10.79 34.42 -12.26
N GLU A 274 10.54 35.23 -11.23
CA GLU A 274 10.91 36.64 -11.16
C GLU A 274 12.32 36.88 -10.61
N GLN A 275 12.99 35.81 -10.13
CA GLN A 275 14.39 35.78 -9.66
C GLN A 275 15.32 35.28 -10.77
#